data_AF-A0A1Q6V1S3-F1
#
_entry.id   AF-A0A1Q6V1S3-F1
#
_cell.length_a   1.000
_cell.length_b   1.000
_cell.length_c   1.000
_cell.angle_alpha   90.00
_cell.angle_beta   90.00
_cell.angle_gamma   90.00
#
_symmetry.space_group_name_H-M   'P 1'
#
loop_
_entity.id
_entity.type
_entity.pdbx_description
1 polymer ?
#
loop_
_entity_poly.entity_id
_entity_poly.type
_entity_poly.pdbx_seq_one_letter_code
_entity_poly.pdbx_strand_id
1 'polypeptide(L)'
;MTDYVKEVERLMQLPKGYCKACGKCCEIGTARGCLTYEELLDVANKKTNAPIDIVVSANDFLATFVPFDSIDEARKVNSHFVDMILKTTNKKEHEVTFFHCRYLKSNKKCQIYEDRPTFCRKYPVVDKRTFFFEGCGLEKIIKENIKKVDEIIDYLEQKKNNNG
;
A
#
# COMPACT_ATOMS: atom_id res chain seq x y z
N MET A 1 18.46 -1.10 22.47
CA MET A 1 17.21 -0.71 21.78
C MET A 1 16.15 -0.53 22.87
N THR A 2 15.60 0.68 23.04
CA THR A 2 14.61 0.98 24.10
C THR A 2 13.32 0.18 23.86
N ASP A 3 12.52 -0.05 24.92
CA ASP A 3 11.26 -0.79 24.80
C ASP A 3 10.29 -0.13 23.80
N TYR A 4 10.32 1.20 23.70
CA TYR A 4 9.54 1.95 22.70
C TYR A 4 9.93 1.63 21.26
N VAL A 5 11.23 1.49 20.96
CA VAL A 5 11.68 1.16 19.59
C VAL A 5 11.19 -0.25 19.20
N LYS A 6 11.30 -1.22 20.11
CA LYS A 6 10.77 -2.58 19.87
C LYS A 6 9.26 -2.58 19.65
N GLU A 7 8.53 -1.76 20.40
CA GLU A 7 7.08 -1.67 20.27
C GLU A 7 6.68 -1.01 18.95
N VAL A 8 7.36 0.07 18.52
CA VAL A 8 7.14 0.68 17.21
C VAL A 8 7.45 -0.33 16.09
N GLU A 9 8.57 -1.05 16.16
CA GLU A 9 8.91 -2.10 15.19
C GLU A 9 7.81 -3.16 15.11
N ARG A 10 7.24 -3.58 16.25
CA ARG A 10 6.13 -4.53 16.30
C ARG A 10 4.85 -3.98 15.68
N LEU A 11 4.49 -2.73 15.98
CA LEU A 11 3.27 -2.07 15.49
C LEU A 11 3.33 -1.81 13.97
N MET A 12 4.54 -1.57 13.45
CA MET A 12 4.79 -1.34 12.01
C MET A 12 4.86 -2.63 11.18
N GLN A 13 4.77 -3.81 11.81
CA GLN A 13 4.63 -5.07 11.09
C GLN A 13 3.18 -5.32 10.67
N LEU A 14 2.99 -5.96 9.52
CA LEU A 14 1.68 -6.38 9.05
C LEU A 14 1.04 -7.36 10.06
N PRO A 15 -0.14 -7.05 10.65
CA PRO A 15 -0.78 -7.92 11.63
C PRO A 15 -1.18 -9.28 11.03
N LYS A 16 -0.77 -10.36 11.70
CA LYS A 16 -1.10 -11.74 11.30
C LYS A 16 -2.53 -12.11 11.71
N GLY A 17 -3.20 -12.94 10.92
CA GLY A 17 -4.54 -13.47 11.22
C GLY A 17 -5.72 -12.58 10.81
N TYR A 18 -5.47 -11.35 10.37
CA TYR A 18 -6.54 -10.40 9.97
C TYR A 18 -6.84 -10.40 8.47
N CYS A 19 -5.90 -10.84 7.63
CA CYS A 19 -6.11 -10.91 6.20
C CYS A 19 -7.15 -12.00 5.86
N LYS A 20 -8.23 -11.61 5.18
CA LYS A 20 -9.31 -12.51 4.75
C LYS A 20 -9.02 -13.27 3.45
N ALA A 21 -7.86 -13.03 2.83
CA ALA A 21 -7.49 -13.58 1.53
C ALA A 21 -8.62 -13.47 0.47
N CYS A 22 -9.28 -12.31 0.45
CA CYS A 22 -10.45 -12.04 -0.40
C CYS A 22 -10.11 -11.63 -1.84
N GLY A 23 -8.85 -11.32 -2.12
CA GLY A 23 -8.39 -10.95 -3.46
C GLY A 23 -8.64 -9.50 -3.88
N LYS A 24 -9.42 -8.70 -3.12
CA LYS A 24 -9.77 -7.31 -3.50
C LYS A 24 -8.55 -6.42 -3.82
N CYS A 25 -7.49 -6.50 -3.01
CA CYS A 25 -6.23 -5.77 -3.26
C CYS A 25 -5.44 -6.25 -4.49
N CYS A 26 -5.78 -7.42 -5.04
CA CYS A 26 -5.23 -7.92 -6.29
C CYS A 26 -6.13 -7.61 -7.49
N GLU A 27 -7.43 -7.38 -7.27
CA GLU A 27 -8.39 -7.06 -8.35
C GLU A 27 -8.16 -5.67 -8.90
N ILE A 28 -7.90 -4.71 -8.03
CA ILE A 28 -7.65 -3.32 -8.37
C ILE A 28 -6.77 -2.68 -7.30
N GLY A 29 -5.87 -1.79 -7.70
CA GLY A 29 -5.01 -1.02 -6.81
C GLY A 29 -4.29 0.10 -7.54
N THR A 30 -3.53 0.90 -6.79
CA THR A 30 -2.64 1.92 -7.35
C THR A 30 -1.21 1.67 -6.91
N ALA A 31 -0.26 2.22 -7.66
CA ALA A 31 1.12 2.29 -7.22
C ALA A 31 1.25 3.19 -5.98
N ARG A 32 2.34 3.02 -5.22
CA ARG A 32 2.66 3.90 -4.08
C ARG A 32 2.65 5.36 -4.55
N GLY A 33 1.96 6.23 -3.81
CA GLY A 33 1.82 7.65 -4.17
C GLY A 33 0.76 7.92 -5.25
N CYS A 34 0.03 6.90 -5.69
CA CYS A 34 -0.96 6.99 -6.77
C CYS A 34 -0.35 7.60 -8.04
N LEU A 35 0.84 7.11 -8.41
CA LEU A 35 1.55 7.52 -9.61
C LEU A 35 0.83 7.04 -10.87
N THR A 36 1.04 7.74 -11.97
CA THR A 36 0.76 7.21 -13.31
C THR A 36 1.73 6.08 -13.65
N TYR A 37 1.39 5.29 -14.67
CA TYR A 37 2.29 4.24 -15.18
C TYR A 37 3.63 4.81 -15.66
N GLU A 38 3.61 5.96 -16.34
CA GLU A 38 4.81 6.63 -16.84
C GLU A 38 5.70 7.13 -15.68
N GLU A 39 5.10 7.80 -14.69
CA GLU A 39 5.82 8.22 -13.48
C GLU A 39 6.43 7.03 -12.74
N LEU A 40 5.69 5.92 -12.64
CA LEU A 40 6.17 4.70 -12.01
C LEU A 40 7.34 4.07 -12.78
N LEU A 41 7.28 4.07 -14.12
CA LEU A 41 8.39 3.64 -14.97
C LEU A 41 9.62 4.53 -14.78
N ASP A 42 9.45 5.84 -14.65
CA ASP A 42 10.56 6.75 -14.40
C ASP A 42 11.22 6.50 -13.03
N VAL A 43 10.42 6.19 -12.00
CA VAL A 43 10.96 5.72 -10.71
C VAL A 43 11.72 4.41 -10.88
N ALA A 44 11.14 3.40 -11.53
CA ALA A 44 11.75 2.09 -11.71
C ALA A 44 13.06 2.16 -12.51
N ASN A 45 13.13 3.07 -13.49
CA ASN A 45 14.30 3.32 -14.35
C ASN A 45 15.30 4.32 -13.76
N LYS A 46 15.17 4.71 -12.48
CA LYS A 46 16.08 5.64 -11.79
C LYS A 46 16.21 7.01 -12.47
N LYS A 47 15.16 7.48 -13.15
CA LYS A 47 15.09 8.85 -13.71
C LYS A 47 14.67 9.89 -12.67
N THR A 48 14.38 9.46 -11.44
CA THR A 48 14.02 10.33 -10.31
C THR A 48 15.06 10.18 -9.19
N ASN A 49 15.05 11.10 -8.22
CA ASN A 49 15.89 11.02 -7.02
C ASN A 49 15.30 10.10 -5.94
N ALA A 50 14.49 9.10 -6.32
CA ALA A 50 13.87 8.19 -5.37
C ALA A 50 14.91 7.30 -4.67
N PRO A 51 14.79 7.07 -3.35
CA PRO A 51 15.63 6.12 -2.64
C PRO A 51 15.60 4.70 -3.23
N ILE A 52 16.69 3.95 -3.06
CA ILE A 52 16.86 2.63 -3.71
C ILE A 52 15.75 1.63 -3.34
N ASP A 53 15.23 1.66 -2.12
CA ASP A 53 14.13 0.81 -1.66
C ASP A 53 12.81 1.14 -2.38
N ILE A 54 12.61 2.41 -2.75
CA ILE A 54 11.47 2.85 -3.56
C ILE A 54 11.60 2.35 -5.00
N VAL A 55 12.80 2.44 -5.59
CA VAL A 55 13.07 1.91 -6.93
C VAL A 55 12.84 0.40 -6.99
N VAL A 56 13.32 -0.35 -5.98
CA VAL A 56 13.08 -1.80 -5.88
C VAL A 56 11.58 -2.09 -5.75
N SER A 57 10.87 -1.35 -4.88
CA SER A 57 9.42 -1.52 -4.71
C SER A 57 8.64 -1.23 -6.00
N ALA A 58 9.06 -0.25 -6.80
CA ALA A 58 8.44 0.06 -8.09
C ALA A 58 8.64 -1.07 -9.10
N ASN A 59 9.86 -1.63 -9.19
CA ASN A 59 10.15 -2.77 -10.05
C ASN A 59 9.35 -4.02 -9.66
N ASP A 60 9.30 -4.35 -8.36
CA ASP A 60 8.51 -5.47 -7.83
C ASP A 60 7.01 -5.32 -8.16
N PHE A 61 6.48 -4.09 -8.02
CA PHE A 61 5.10 -3.78 -8.35
C PHE A 61 4.84 -3.98 -9.86
N LEU A 62 5.67 -3.41 -10.73
CA LEU A 62 5.54 -3.52 -12.19
C LEU A 62 5.69 -4.97 -12.71
N ALA A 63 6.46 -5.80 -12.02
CA ALA A 63 6.58 -7.23 -12.34
C ALA A 63 5.28 -8.01 -12.05
N THR A 64 4.44 -7.51 -11.15
CA THR A 64 3.28 -8.24 -10.60
C THR A 64 1.95 -7.66 -11.05
N PHE A 65 1.88 -6.34 -11.13
CA PHE A 65 0.69 -5.57 -11.47
C PHE A 65 0.83 -5.03 -12.90
N VAL A 66 -0.28 -5.04 -13.63
CA VAL A 66 -0.38 -4.49 -14.98
C VAL A 66 -1.45 -3.39 -14.97
N PRO A 67 -1.25 -2.30 -15.73
CA PRO A 67 -2.24 -1.22 -15.78
C PRO A 67 -3.53 -1.73 -16.43
N PHE A 68 -4.67 -1.19 -16.01
CA PHE A 68 -5.88 -1.27 -16.84
C PHE A 68 -5.69 -0.44 -18.11
N ASP A 69 -6.35 -0.85 -19.20
CA ASP A 69 -6.31 -0.11 -20.48
C ASP A 69 -6.91 1.30 -20.34
N SER A 70 -7.87 1.48 -19.43
CA SER A 70 -8.49 2.77 -19.14
C SER A 70 -9.04 2.82 -17.72
N ILE A 71 -9.36 4.04 -17.25
CA ILE A 71 -10.07 4.21 -15.98
C ILE A 71 -11.48 3.60 -16.02
N ASP A 72 -12.13 3.56 -17.18
CA ASP A 72 -13.45 2.95 -17.32
C ASP A 72 -13.42 1.45 -17.04
N GLU A 73 -12.38 0.73 -17.48
CA GLU A 73 -12.18 -0.67 -17.13
C GLU A 73 -11.95 -0.86 -15.62
N ALA A 74 -11.17 0.03 -15.00
CA ALA A 74 -10.99 0.01 -13.55
C ALA A 74 -12.31 0.27 -12.79
N ARG A 75 -13.16 1.18 -13.30
CA ARG A 75 -14.48 1.48 -12.72
C ARG A 75 -15.45 0.31 -12.84
N LYS A 76 -15.37 -0.50 -13.91
CA LYS A 76 -16.15 -1.75 -14.03
C LYS A 76 -15.80 -2.76 -12.95
N VAL A 77 -14.53 -2.78 -12.51
CA VAL A 77 -14.09 -3.65 -11.41
C VAL A 77 -14.55 -3.09 -10.07
N ASN A 78 -14.31 -1.81 -9.80
CA ASN A 78 -14.73 -1.17 -8.55
C ASN A 78 -14.77 0.36 -8.66
N SER A 79 -15.92 0.92 -9.03
CA SER A 79 -16.13 2.37 -9.13
C SER A 79 -15.90 3.10 -7.80
N HIS A 80 -16.40 2.55 -6.70
CA HIS A 80 -16.25 3.16 -5.37
C HIS A 80 -14.77 3.29 -4.96
N PHE A 81 -13.94 2.29 -5.24
CA PHE A 81 -12.51 2.35 -4.97
C PHE A 81 -11.82 3.42 -5.82
N VAL A 82 -12.16 3.51 -7.11
CA VAL A 82 -11.63 4.57 -8.00
C VAL A 82 -11.98 5.94 -7.45
N ASP A 83 -13.24 6.20 -7.11
CA ASP A 83 -13.69 7.48 -6.59
C ASP A 83 -13.05 7.83 -5.24
N MET A 84 -12.90 6.83 -4.35
CA MET A 84 -12.21 6.99 -3.08
C MET A 84 -10.76 7.44 -3.26
N ILE A 85 -10.02 6.84 -4.19
CA ILE A 85 -8.63 7.20 -4.48
C ILE A 85 -8.55 8.63 -5.01
N LEU A 86 -9.33 8.96 -6.05
CA LEU A 86 -9.29 10.29 -6.66
C LEU A 86 -9.65 11.38 -5.65
N LYS A 87 -10.71 11.17 -4.87
CA LYS A 87 -11.15 12.11 -3.83
C LYS A 87 -10.11 12.28 -2.72
N THR A 88 -9.53 11.19 -2.23
CA THR A 88 -8.59 11.26 -1.09
C THR A 88 -7.23 11.83 -1.48
N THR A 89 -6.83 11.63 -2.73
CA THR A 89 -5.56 12.15 -3.26
C THR A 89 -5.69 13.53 -3.91
N ASN A 90 -6.93 14.02 -4.10
CA ASN A 90 -7.24 15.22 -4.86
C ASN A 90 -6.62 15.22 -6.27
N LYS A 91 -6.57 14.04 -6.90
CA LYS A 91 -6.06 13.83 -8.26
C LYS A 91 -7.20 13.69 -9.26
N LYS A 92 -6.93 14.10 -10.49
CA LYS A 92 -7.79 13.88 -11.66
C LYS A 92 -7.55 12.47 -12.22
N GLU A 93 -8.48 12.02 -13.05
CA GLU A 93 -8.47 10.65 -13.61
C GLU A 93 -7.18 10.32 -14.39
N HIS A 94 -6.61 11.30 -15.10
CA HIS A 94 -5.36 11.10 -15.87
C HIS A 94 -4.08 11.18 -15.03
N GLU A 95 -4.18 11.56 -13.75
CA GLU A 95 -3.03 11.72 -12.84
C GLU A 95 -2.78 10.46 -12.00
N VAL A 96 -3.56 9.40 -12.20
CA VAL A 96 -3.46 8.12 -11.50
C VAL A 96 -3.64 6.98 -12.49
N THR A 97 -2.77 5.97 -12.43
CA THR A 97 -3.05 4.70 -13.10
C THR A 97 -3.53 3.65 -12.10
N PHE A 98 -4.62 2.97 -12.46
CA PHE A 98 -5.11 1.81 -11.73
C PHE A 98 -4.53 0.55 -12.35
N PHE A 99 -4.26 -0.44 -11.50
CA PHE A 99 -3.61 -1.68 -11.87
C PHE A 99 -4.37 -2.89 -11.32
N HIS A 100 -4.19 -4.03 -11.97
CA HIS A 100 -4.62 -5.33 -11.46
C HIS A 100 -3.45 -6.33 -11.41
N CYS A 101 -3.54 -7.30 -10.52
CA CYS A 101 -2.53 -8.35 -10.41
C CYS A 101 -2.69 -9.34 -11.57
N ARG A 102 -1.60 -9.61 -12.31
CA ARG A 102 -1.60 -10.59 -13.41
C ARG A 102 -1.78 -12.03 -12.94
N TYR A 103 -1.56 -12.29 -11.65
CA TYR A 103 -1.65 -13.63 -11.04
C TYR A 103 -2.98 -13.89 -10.32
N LEU A 104 -3.97 -13.02 -10.44
CA LEU A 104 -5.27 -13.22 -9.83
C LEU A 104 -6.14 -14.13 -10.71
N LYS A 105 -6.60 -15.26 -10.16
CA LYS A 105 -7.58 -16.14 -10.83
C LYS A 105 -8.99 -15.55 -10.78
N SER A 106 -9.87 -16.04 -11.66
CA SER A 106 -11.30 -15.70 -11.66
C SER A 106 -11.99 -15.97 -10.31
N ASN A 107 -11.57 -17.01 -9.58
CA ASN A 107 -12.06 -17.32 -8.23
C ASN A 107 -11.42 -16.48 -7.10
N LYS A 108 -10.74 -15.38 -7.45
CA LYS A 108 -10.08 -14.43 -6.54
C LYS A 108 -8.93 -15.02 -5.72
N LYS A 109 -8.38 -16.16 -6.13
CA LYS A 109 -7.17 -16.76 -5.52
C LYS A 109 -5.92 -16.43 -6.32
N CYS A 110 -4.79 -16.32 -5.62
CA CYS A 110 -3.50 -16.08 -6.24
C CYS A 110 -2.99 -17.37 -6.93
N GLN A 111 -2.48 -17.25 -8.15
CA GLN A 111 -1.86 -18.34 -8.90
C GLN A 111 -0.52 -18.78 -8.30
N ILE A 112 0.22 -17.84 -7.71
CA ILE A 112 1.58 -18.04 -7.19
C ILE A 112 1.63 -17.81 -5.68
N TYR A 113 0.60 -18.26 -4.92
CA TYR A 113 0.48 -17.87 -3.52
C TYR A 113 1.73 -18.23 -2.70
N GLU A 114 2.27 -19.45 -2.83
CA GLU A 114 3.46 -19.88 -2.09
C GLU A 114 4.74 -19.15 -2.53
N ASP A 115 4.83 -18.81 -3.82
CA ASP A 115 5.97 -18.12 -4.44
C ASP A 115 5.78 -16.61 -4.55
N ARG A 116 4.75 -16.06 -3.88
CA ARG A 116 4.40 -14.65 -4.03
C ARG A 116 5.57 -13.75 -3.62
N PRO A 117 5.83 -12.66 -4.37
CA PRO A 117 6.92 -11.73 -4.08
C PRO A 117 6.88 -11.19 -2.65
N THR A 118 8.03 -10.77 -2.13
CA THR A 118 8.15 -10.23 -0.76
C THR A 118 7.20 -9.08 -0.51
N PHE A 119 7.02 -8.16 -1.48
CA PHE A 119 6.08 -7.05 -1.31
C PHE A 119 4.64 -7.56 -1.13
N CYS A 120 4.19 -8.59 -1.88
CA CYS A 120 2.88 -9.21 -1.71
C CYS A 120 2.69 -9.82 -0.31
N ARG A 121 3.75 -10.36 0.30
CA ARG A 121 3.70 -10.91 1.67
C ARG A 121 3.57 -9.84 2.74
N LYS A 122 4.07 -8.63 2.44
CA LYS A 122 4.09 -7.47 3.34
C LYS A 122 2.94 -6.50 3.07
N TYR A 123 2.15 -6.72 2.01
CA TYR A 123 1.05 -5.84 1.63
C TYR A 123 -0.23 -6.18 2.42
N PRO A 124 -1.04 -5.17 2.82
CA PRO A 124 -0.77 -3.73 2.70
C PRO A 124 0.34 -3.25 3.62
N VAL A 125 1.13 -2.28 3.15
CA VAL A 125 2.15 -1.65 4.00
C VAL A 125 1.46 -0.91 5.16
N VAL A 126 2.00 -1.01 6.36
CA VAL A 126 1.52 -0.24 7.51
C VAL A 126 1.98 1.21 7.36
N ASP A 127 1.14 2.06 6.78
CA ASP A 127 1.40 3.49 6.53
C ASP A 127 0.08 4.27 6.59
N LYS A 128 0.13 5.54 7.03
CA LYS A 128 -1.04 6.44 7.11
C LYS A 128 -1.75 6.63 5.77
N ARG A 129 -1.03 6.46 4.66
CA ARG A 129 -1.51 6.65 3.29
C ARG A 129 -2.04 5.35 2.67
N THR A 130 -2.07 4.26 3.43
CA THR A 130 -2.57 2.98 2.94
C THR A 130 -4.10 3.02 2.81
N PHE A 131 -4.57 2.74 1.60
CA PHE A 131 -6.00 2.62 1.31
C PHE A 131 -6.50 1.21 1.62
N PHE A 132 -7.68 1.14 2.24
CA PHE A 132 -8.34 -0.12 2.54
C PHE A 132 -9.65 -0.21 1.77
N PHE A 133 -9.94 -1.41 1.25
CA PHE A 133 -11.25 -1.72 0.73
C PHE A 133 -12.25 -1.86 1.88
N GLU A 134 -13.50 -1.51 1.61
CA GLU A 134 -14.58 -1.76 2.54
C GLU A 134 -14.62 -3.24 2.98
N GLY A 135 -14.68 -3.43 4.29
CA GLY A 135 -14.70 -4.74 4.94
C GLY A 135 -13.33 -5.43 5.04
N CYS A 136 -12.22 -4.73 4.73
CA CYS A 136 -10.87 -5.26 4.92
C CYS A 136 -10.61 -5.59 6.39
N GLY A 137 -10.21 -6.84 6.68
CA GLY A 137 -9.96 -7.28 8.05
C GLY A 137 -8.76 -6.59 8.73
N LEU A 138 -7.88 -5.97 7.94
CA LEU A 138 -6.67 -5.29 8.43
C LEU A 138 -6.88 -3.81 8.76
N GLU A 139 -7.95 -3.19 8.27
CA GLU A 139 -8.13 -1.73 8.32
C GLU A 139 -8.11 -1.20 9.76
N LYS A 140 -8.95 -1.79 10.63
CA LYS A 140 -9.10 -1.34 12.01
C LYS A 140 -7.78 -1.44 12.78
N ILE A 141 -7.16 -2.62 12.76
CA ILE A 141 -5.93 -2.88 13.52
C ILE A 141 -4.74 -2.05 13.01
N ILE A 142 -4.63 -1.81 11.70
CA ILE A 142 -3.56 -0.96 11.16
C ILE A 142 -3.77 0.50 11.57
N LYS A 143 -5.00 1.03 11.50
CA LYS A 143 -5.32 2.38 11.97
C LYS A 143 -5.02 2.55 13.46
N GLU A 144 -5.36 1.56 14.28
CA GLU A 144 -5.05 1.55 15.72
C GLU A 144 -3.54 1.48 15.99
N ASN A 145 -2.80 0.65 15.24
CA ASN A 145 -1.35 0.56 15.37
C ASN A 145 -0.66 1.88 15.02
N ILE A 146 -1.07 2.51 13.92
CA ILE A 146 -0.55 3.81 13.48
C ILE A 146 -0.79 4.88 14.56
N LYS A 147 -1.99 4.92 15.13
CA LYS A 147 -2.31 5.87 16.22
C LYS A 147 -1.39 5.67 17.43
N LYS A 148 -1.13 4.43 17.82
CA LYS A 148 -0.20 4.12 18.93
C LYS A 148 1.24 4.51 18.62
N VAL A 149 1.68 4.34 17.37
CA VAL A 149 3.01 4.79 16.94
C VAL A 149 3.11 6.30 17.07
N ASP A 150 2.09 7.05 16.66
CA ASP A 150 2.05 8.51 16.82
C ASP A 150 2.11 8.92 18.29
N GLU A 151 1.31 8.29 19.16
CA GLU A 151 1.33 8.55 20.61
C GLU A 151 2.72 8.30 21.24
N ILE A 152 3.43 7.26 20.79
CA ILE A 152 4.80 6.96 21.24
C ILE A 152 5.78 8.03 20.76
N ILE A 153 5.69 8.44 19.49
CA ILE A 153 6.56 9.48 18.92
C ILE A 153 6.36 10.80 19.67
N ASP A 154 5.11 11.24 19.86
CA ASP A 154 4.77 12.47 20.56
C ASP A 154 5.31 12.47 22.00
N TYR A 155 5.16 11.35 22.72
CA TYR A 155 5.72 11.19 24.07
C TYR A 155 7.24 11.34 24.10
N LEU A 156 7.95 10.71 23.15
CA LEU A 156 9.40 10.75 23.08
C LEU A 156 9.92 12.15 22.73
N GLU A 157 9.23 12.87 21.85
CA GLU A 157 9.54 14.26 21.50
C GLU A 157 9.37 15.19 22.69
N GLN A 158 8.25 15.09 23.43
CA GLN A 158 8.02 15.87 24.64
C GLN A 158 9.07 15.59 25.72
N LYS A 159 9.42 14.31 25.92
CA LYS A 159 10.45 13.92 26.89
C LYS A 159 11.82 14.48 26.51
N LYS A 160 12.15 14.56 25.23
CA LYS A 160 13.41 15.17 24.77
C LYS A 160 13.44 16.67 25.04
N ASN A 161 12.33 17.36 24.81
CA ASN A 161 12.20 18.81 25.03
C ASN A 161 12.19 19.20 26.52
N ASN A 162 11.72 18.32 27.41
CA ASN A 162 11.70 18.56 28.86
C ASN A 162 13.01 18.19 29.58
N ASN A 163 13.95 17.52 28.91
CA ASN A 163 15.24 17.09 29.47
C ASN A 163 16.46 17.74 28.77
N GLY A 164 16.23 18.75 27.92
CA GLY A 164 17.25 19.58 27.29
C GLY A 164 17.16 21.01 27.81
#